data_AF-V2YFV7-F1
#
_entry.id   AF-V2YFV7-F1
#
_cell.length_a   1.000
_cell.length_b   1.000
_cell.length_c   1.000
_cell.angle_alpha   90.00
_cell.angle_beta   90.00
_cell.angle_gamma   90.00
#
_symmetry.space_group_name_H-M   'P 1'
#
loop_
_entity.id
_entity.type
_entity.pdbx_description
1 polymer ?
#
loop_
_entity_poly.entity_id
_entity_poly.type
_entity_poly.pdbx_seq_one_letter_code
_entity_poly.pdbx_strand_id
1 'polypeptide(L)' 'MADQIPDDSILVKNARLAVKLELQKKRALGQPIVRFDPKTREIYMENPDGSITPMGSAAEQGRYSERLN' A
#
# COMPACT_ATOMS: atom_id res chain seq x y z
N MET A 1 -22.46 -19.49 22.23
CA MET A 1 -22.64 -18.08 21.81
C MET A 1 -22.13 -18.01 20.39
N ALA A 2 -23.00 -17.65 19.43
CA ALA A 2 -22.57 -17.55 18.04
C ALA A 2 -21.55 -16.39 17.94
N ASP A 3 -20.35 -16.70 17.45
CA ASP A 3 -19.30 -15.72 17.21
C ASP A 3 -19.84 -14.71 16.20
N GLN A 4 -20.19 -13.52 16.69
CA GLN A 4 -20.89 -12.52 15.89
C GLN A 4 -19.87 -11.93 14.93
N ILE A 5 -19.82 -12.45 13.70
CA ILE A 5 -18.95 -11.97 12.64
C ILE A 5 -19.21 -10.46 12.52
N PRO A 6 -18.20 -9.61 12.79
CA PRO A 6 -18.36 -8.17 12.63
C PRO A 6 -18.73 -7.89 11.18
N ASP A 7 -19.64 -6.95 10.96
CA ASP A 7 -19.90 -6.44 9.61
C ASP A 7 -18.56 -6.03 8.97
N ASP A 8 -18.28 -6.58 7.77
CA ASP A 8 -17.09 -6.28 6.97
C ASP A 8 -16.84 -4.78 6.84
N SER A 9 -17.90 -3.96 6.90
CA SER A 9 -17.81 -2.50 6.90
C SER A 9 -16.94 -1.94 8.03
N ILE A 10 -16.96 -2.58 9.22
CA ILE A 10 -16.14 -2.20 10.38
C ILE A 10 -14.67 -2.55 10.12
N LEU A 11 -14.41 -3.74 9.59
CA LEU A 11 -13.05 -4.18 9.26
C LEU A 11 -12.41 -3.26 8.21
N VAL A 12 -13.16 -2.91 7.15
CA VAL A 12 -12.70 -1.99 6.10
C VAL A 12 -12.42 -0.59 6.66
N LYS A 13 -13.28 -0.07 7.56
CA LYS A 13 -13.07 1.24 8.21
C LYS A 13 -11.78 1.24 9.05
N ASN A 14 -11.58 0.21 9.86
CA ASN A 14 -10.40 0.10 10.73
C ASN A 14 -9.11 -0.07 9.91
N ALA A 15 -9.13 -0.89 8.85
CA ALA A 15 -7.99 -1.04 7.95
C ALA A 15 -7.61 0.29 7.28
N ARG A 16 -8.59 1.04 6.78
CA ARG A 16 -8.34 2.38 6.19
C ARG A 16 -7.77 3.35 7.20
N LEU A 17 -8.27 3.34 8.44
CA LEU A 17 -7.78 4.18 9.52
C LEU A 17 -6.32 3.85 9.87
N ALA A 18 -5.99 2.57 10.02
CA ALA A 18 -4.64 2.10 10.31
C ALA A 18 -3.64 2.55 9.23
N VAL A 19 -3.99 2.38 7.94
CA VAL A 19 -3.15 2.84 6.82
C VAL A 19 -2.97 4.35 6.85
N LYS A 20 -4.04 5.12 7.10
CA LYS A 20 -3.96 6.59 7.18
C LYS A 20 -3.02 7.04 8.30
N LEU A 21 -3.13 6.44 9.49
CA LEU A 21 -2.28 6.76 10.63
C LEU A 21 -0.81 6.43 10.37
N GLU A 22 -0.55 5.26 9.78
CA GLU A 22 0.82 4.86 9.44
C GLU A 22 1.46 5.80 8.42
N LEU A 23 0.73 6.22 7.38
CA LEU A 23 1.22 7.20 6.41
C LEU A 23 1.47 8.56 7.05
N GLN A 24 0.60 9.01 7.96
CA GLN A 24 0.81 10.26 8.71
C GLN A 24 2.05 10.19 9.60
N LYS A 25 2.24 9.07 10.31
CA LYS A 25 3.42 8.83 11.14
C LYS A 25 4.70 8.85 10.31
N LYS A 26 4.74 8.15 9.16
CA LYS A 26 5.89 8.15 8.26
C LYS A 26 6.26 9.56 7.80
N ARG A 27 5.28 10.37 7.40
CA ARG A 27 5.51 11.78 7.03
C ARG A 27 6.07 12.60 8.18
N ALA A 28 5.51 12.47 9.37
CA ALA A 28 5.97 13.20 10.55
C ALA A 28 7.41 12.81 10.96
N LEU A 29 7.80 11.55 10.72
CA LEU A 29 9.14 11.04 10.99
C LEU A 29 10.14 11.28 9.84
N GLY A 30 9.71 11.90 8.74
CA GLY A 30 10.56 12.05 7.56
C GLY A 30 11.00 10.68 7.01
N GLN A 31 10.09 9.70 6.98
CA GLN A 31 10.36 8.39 6.40
C GLN A 31 9.83 8.32 4.98
N PRO A 32 10.56 7.67 4.05
CA PRO A 32 10.10 7.50 2.69
C PRO A 32 8.85 6.61 2.61
N ILE A 33 8.00 6.89 1.62
CA ILE A 33 6.74 6.17 1.39
C ILE A 33 6.77 5.55 -0.01
N VAL A 34 6.67 4.22 -0.07
CA VAL A 34 6.51 3.50 -1.33
C VAL A 34 5.07 3.63 -1.82
N ARG A 35 4.91 3.93 -3.10
CA ARG A 35 3.64 4.11 -3.79
C ARG A 35 3.58 3.23 -5.02
N PHE A 36 2.35 2.89 -5.38
CA PHE A 36 2.04 2.14 -6.59
C PHE A 36 1.08 2.99 -7.43
N ASP A 37 1.43 3.24 -8.69
CA ASP A 37 0.51 3.84 -9.65
C ASP A 37 -0.27 2.72 -10.36
N PRO A 38 -1.59 2.59 -10.15
CA PRO A 38 -2.37 1.55 -10.80
C PRO A 38 -2.52 1.74 -12.31
N LYS A 39 -2.32 2.95 -12.85
CA LYS A 39 -2.42 3.22 -14.30
C LYS A 39 -1.17 2.76 -15.03
N THR A 40 0.01 3.17 -14.55
CA THR A 40 1.30 2.81 -15.17
C THR A 40 1.86 1.49 -14.66
N ARG A 41 1.33 0.99 -13.54
CA ARG A 41 1.84 -0.18 -12.79
C ARG A 41 3.26 0.02 -12.26
N GLU A 42 3.68 1.27 -12.08
CA GLU A 42 4.98 1.61 -11.54
C GLU A 42 4.95 1.67 -10.02
N ILE A 43 6.05 1.22 -9.43
CA ILE A 43 6.32 1.30 -7.99
C ILE A 43 7.43 2.34 -7.83
N TYR A 44 7.20 3.34 -6.99
CA TYR A 44 8.17 4.38 -6.72
C TYR A 44 8.15 4.74 -5.24
N MET A 45 9.27 5.26 -4.77
CA MET A 45 9.44 5.73 -3.40
C MET A 45 9.42 7.26 -3.39
N GLU A 46 8.50 7.84 -2.63
CA GLU A 46 8.43 9.26 -2.34
C GLU A 46 9.28 9.54 -1.10
N ASN A 47 10.36 10.29 -1.28
CA ASN A 47 11.28 10.67 -0.20
C ASN A 47 10.74 11.90 0.56
N PRO A 48 11.23 12.14 1.78
CA PRO A 48 10.78 13.26 2.61
C PRO A 48 11.07 14.65 2.01
N ASP A 49 12.10 14.74 1.17
CA ASP A 49 12.48 15.95 0.44
C ASP A 49 11.64 16.18 -0.84
N GLY A 50 10.69 15.29 -1.12
CA GLY A 50 9.84 15.32 -2.31
C GLY A 50 10.48 14.69 -3.54
N SER A 51 11.72 14.18 -3.45
CA SER A 51 12.33 13.43 -4.56
C SER A 51 11.64 12.07 -4.73
N ILE A 52 11.62 11.57 -5.97
CA ILE A 52 11.02 10.28 -6.32
C ILE A 52 12.12 9.33 -6.78
N THR A 53 12.17 8.14 -6.16
CA THR A 53 13.09 7.06 -6.56
C THR A 53 12.28 5.93 -7.22
N PRO A 54 12.54 5.58 -8.49
CA PRO A 54 11.87 4.46 -9.13
C PRO A 54 12.31 3.14 -8.47
N MET A 55 11.36 2.25 -8.19
CA MET A 55 11.59 0.97 -7.53
C MET A 55 11.28 -0.25 -8.42
N GLY A 56 10.76 -0.02 -9.63
CA GLY A 56 10.43 -1.06 -10.61
C GLY A 56 8.95 -1.04 -11.01
N SER A 57 8.53 -1.98 -11.85
CA SER A 57 7.14 -2.11 -12.26
C SER A 57 6.53 -3.45 -11.83
N ALA A 58 5.24 -3.44 -11.47
CA ALA A 58 4.49 -4.68 -11.25
C ALA A 58 4.25 -5.45 -12.57
N ALA A 59 4.46 -4.79 -13.72
CA ALA A 59 4.34 -5.42 -15.04
C ALA A 59 5.49 -6.39 -15.32
N GLU A 60 6.72 -6.06 -14.91
CA GLU A 60 7.91 -6.92 -15.09
C GLU A 60 7.77 -8.29 -14.42
N GLN A 61 6.99 -8.34 -13.35
CA GLN A 61 6.94 -9.50 -12.49
C GLN A 61 5.80 -10.45 -12.89
N GLY A 62 4.87 -10.05 -13.76
CA GLY A 62 3.70 -10.87 -14.17
C GLY A 62 2.69 -11.09 -13.04
N ARG A 63 1.47 -11.57 -13.36
CA ARG A 63 0.47 -11.87 -12.33
C ARG A 63 0.93 -13.07 -11.49
N TYR A 64 0.54 -13.10 -10.22
CA TYR A 64 0.88 -14.22 -9.33
C TYR A 64 0.38 -15.57 -9.88
N SER A 65 -0.75 -15.57 -10.59
CA SER A 65 -1.31 -16.74 -11.29
C SER A 65 -0.50 -17.22 -12.49
N GLU A 66 0.36 -16.37 -13.06
CA GLU A 66 1.17 -16.67 -14.25
C GLU A 66 2.57 -17.20 -13.86
N ARG A 67 2.95 -17.08 -12.59
CA ARG A 67 4.28 -17.49 -12.06
C ARG A 67 4.33 -18.94 -11.59
N LEU A 68 3.19 -19.62 -11.50
CA LEU A 68 3.08 -21.04 -11.17
C LEU A 68 2.96 -21.83 -12.48
N ASN A 69 4.07 -22.04 -13.17
CA ASN A 69 4.26 -23.06 -14.21
C ASN A 69 5.65 -23.67 -14.05
#